data_AF-A0A2S2R0L1-F1
#
_entry.id   AF-A0A2S2R0L1-F1
#
_cell.length_a   1.000
_cell.length_b   1.000
_cell.length_c   1.000
_cell.angle_alpha   90.00
_cell.angle_beta   90.00
_cell.angle_gamma   90.00
#
_symmetry.space_group_name_H-M   'P 1'
#
loop_
_entity.id
_entity.type
_entity.pdbx_description
1 polymer ?
#
loop_
_entity_poly.entity_id
_entity_poly.type
_entity_poly.pdbx_seq_one_letter_code
_entity_poly.pdbx_strand_id
1 'polypeptide(L)'
;MVTSSNRFFQQQSIKPKHIVEYNRNMSGIDRSDQMISYYSSPKKTIRWYKKVIFHLLDISMWNAYYLYKKKLHNVNHRYFDFHSSVITKLLHLPDNIVHGSQLVNKKNIRIRTSNQPRNTSVVLEHV
;
A
#
# COMPACT_ATOMS: atom_id res chain seq x y z
N MET A 1 -0.22 16.58 38.11
CA MET A 1 -0.59 17.24 36.84
C MET A 1 0.65 17.37 35.95
N VAL A 2 0.51 17.57 34.63
CA VAL A 2 1.61 17.71 33.65
C VAL A 2 1.24 18.82 32.66
N THR A 3 2.21 19.67 32.32
CA THR A 3 2.05 20.70 31.30
C THR A 3 2.11 20.06 29.91
N SER A 4 1.06 20.22 29.11
CA SER A 4 0.98 19.74 27.73
C SER A 4 0.86 20.94 26.79
N SER A 5 1.79 21.04 25.84
CA SER A 5 1.77 22.06 24.78
C SER A 5 0.90 21.60 23.61
N ASN A 6 -0.05 22.43 23.19
CA ASN A 6 -0.86 22.18 22.00
C ASN A 6 -0.09 22.59 20.74
N ARG A 7 0.05 21.67 19.77
CA ARG A 7 0.86 21.86 18.56
C ARG A 7 0.31 22.95 17.62
N PHE A 8 -0.99 23.24 17.70
CA PHE A 8 -1.65 24.21 16.81
C PHE A 8 -1.65 25.65 17.34
N PHE A 9 -1.85 25.83 18.65
CA PHE A 9 -2.01 27.14 19.26
C PHE A 9 -0.84 27.55 20.17
N GLN A 10 0.20 26.70 20.28
CA GLN A 10 1.34 26.84 21.19
C GLN A 10 0.94 27.17 22.65
N GLN A 11 -0.29 26.83 23.03
CA GLN A 11 -0.83 27.12 24.34
C GLN A 11 -0.48 25.99 25.30
N GLN A 12 0.11 26.36 26.44
CA GLN A 12 0.41 25.42 27.52
C GLN A 12 -0.84 25.24 28.38
N SER A 13 -1.30 24.00 28.49
CA SER A 13 -2.41 23.63 29.39
C SER A 13 -1.95 22.62 30.41
N ILE A 14 -2.39 22.79 31.65
CA ILE A 14 -2.15 21.84 32.73
C ILE A 14 -3.17 20.72 32.59
N LYS A 15 -2.70 19.48 32.40
CA LYS A 15 -3.54 18.31 32.27
C LYS A 15 -3.26 17.31 33.40
N PRO A 16 -4.25 16.54 33.86
CA PRO A 16 -4.03 15.38 34.72
C PRO A 16 -3.03 14.40 34.09
N LYS A 17 -2.18 13.77 34.91
CA LYS A 17 -1.16 12.80 34.47
C LYS A 17 -1.79 11.69 33.62
N HIS A 18 -2.89 11.13 34.10
CA HIS A 18 -3.62 10.04 33.44
C HIS A 18 -4.11 10.39 32.03
N ILE A 19 -4.56 11.64 31.81
CA ILE A 19 -5.02 12.08 30.48
C ILE A 19 -3.86 12.16 29.49
N VAL A 20 -2.67 12.57 29.94
CA VAL A 20 -1.49 12.64 29.07
C VAL A 20 -1.00 11.24 28.70
N GLU A 21 -0.98 10.32 29.66
CA GLU A 21 -0.58 8.94 29.44
C GLU A 21 -1.55 8.20 28.50
N TYR A 22 -2.86 8.38 28.70
CA TYR A 22 -3.89 7.84 27.81
C TYR A 22 -3.69 8.31 26.36
N ASN A 23 -3.56 9.62 26.15
CA ASN A 23 -3.39 10.19 24.82
C ASN A 23 -2.07 9.75 24.15
N ARG A 24 -1.01 9.52 24.94
CA ARG A 24 0.26 9.02 24.43
C ARG A 24 0.13 7.59 23.87
N ASN A 25 -0.71 6.77 24.49
CA ASN A 25 -0.82 5.35 24.19
C ASN A 25 -1.98 5.02 23.24
N MET A 26 -2.98 5.90 23.11
CA MET A 26 -4.16 5.67 22.27
C MET A 26 -3.86 5.51 20.78
N SER A 27 -2.92 6.28 20.22
CA SER A 27 -2.74 6.39 18.75
C SER A 27 -2.05 5.18 18.11
N GLY A 28 -1.91 4.05 18.81
CA GLY A 28 -1.27 2.84 18.27
C GLY A 28 -2.12 2.19 17.19
N ILE A 29 -3.41 1.97 17.50
CA ILE A 29 -4.37 1.28 16.62
C ILE A 29 -4.67 2.13 15.38
N ASP A 30 -4.92 3.43 15.58
CA ASP A 30 -5.20 4.35 14.47
C ASP A 30 -4.06 4.37 13.44
N ARG A 31 -2.80 4.28 13.92
CA ARG A 31 -1.63 4.24 13.04
C ARG A 31 -1.53 2.93 12.27
N SER A 32 -1.80 1.77 12.89
CA SER A 32 -1.81 0.50 12.15
C SER A 32 -2.94 0.48 11.11
N ASP A 33 -4.13 0.96 11.47
CA ASP A 33 -5.29 0.99 10.58
C ASP A 33 -5.03 1.92 9.38
N GLN A 34 -4.43 3.08 9.64
CA GLN A 34 -3.99 4.00 8.59
C GLN A 34 -2.99 3.34 7.65
N MET A 35 -1.97 2.65 8.18
CA MET A 35 -0.96 1.97 7.36
C MET A 35 -1.56 0.84 6.51
N ILE A 36 -2.45 0.04 7.10
CA ILE A 36 -3.17 -1.02 6.37
C ILE A 36 -4.02 -0.39 5.25
N SER A 37 -4.70 0.72 5.51
CA SER A 37 -5.53 1.39 4.52
C SER A 37 -4.74 1.90 3.29
N TYR A 38 -3.50 2.38 3.49
CA TYR A 38 -2.67 2.91 2.41
C TYR A 38 -2.15 1.83 1.45
N TYR A 39 -1.85 0.64 1.97
CA TYR A 39 -1.27 -0.45 1.19
C TYR A 39 -2.24 -1.60 0.96
N SER A 40 -3.52 -1.42 1.33
CA SER A 40 -4.52 -2.45 1.11
C SER A 40 -4.64 -2.74 -0.38
N SER A 41 -4.92 -4.00 -0.72
CA SER A 41 -5.22 -4.42 -2.08
C SER A 41 -6.75 -4.61 -2.26
N PRO A 42 -7.55 -3.54 -2.34
CA PRO A 42 -8.99 -3.67 -2.52
C PRO A 42 -9.29 -4.13 -3.94
N LYS A 43 -9.59 -5.42 -4.10
CA LYS A 43 -10.26 -5.92 -5.30
C LYS A 43 -11.77 -5.76 -5.11
N LYS A 44 -12.46 -5.10 -6.05
CA LYS A 44 -13.94 -5.10 -6.08
C LYS A 44 -14.40 -6.56 -6.15
N THR A 45 -14.99 -7.06 -5.06
CA THR A 45 -15.46 -8.43 -4.97
C THR A 45 -16.83 -8.48 -4.32
N ILE A 46 -17.74 -9.26 -4.90
CA ILE A 46 -19.10 -9.46 -4.38
C ILE A 46 -19.08 -10.35 -3.13
N ARG A 47 -18.03 -11.16 -2.94
CA ARG A 47 -17.95 -12.16 -1.88
C ARG A 47 -17.22 -11.61 -0.65
N TRP A 48 -17.96 -11.36 0.44
CA TRP A 48 -17.47 -10.73 1.67
C TRP A 48 -16.26 -11.45 2.30
N TYR A 49 -16.23 -12.79 2.27
CA TYR A 49 -15.15 -13.57 2.88
C TYR A 49 -13.78 -13.30 2.24
N LYS A 50 -13.74 -12.99 0.94
CA LYS A 50 -12.50 -12.64 0.24
C LYS A 50 -11.91 -11.34 0.79
N LYS A 51 -12.78 -10.37 1.12
CA LYS A 51 -12.37 -9.10 1.73
C LYS A 51 -11.70 -9.34 3.08
N VAL A 52 -12.25 -10.24 3.89
CA VAL A 52 -11.68 -10.60 5.21
C VAL A 52 -10.30 -11.26 5.04
N ILE A 53 -10.15 -12.21 4.12
CA ILE A 53 -8.86 -12.87 3.89
C ILE A 53 -7.78 -11.89 3.42
N PHE A 54 -8.10 -10.99 2.47
CA PHE A 54 -7.14 -9.98 2.03
C PHE A 54 -6.77 -9.01 3.15
N HIS A 55 -7.75 -8.59 3.96
CA HIS A 55 -7.47 -7.74 5.11
C HIS A 55 -6.57 -8.43 6.15
N LEU A 56 -6.80 -9.72 6.40
CA LEU A 56 -5.94 -10.51 7.28
C LEU A 56 -4.50 -10.61 6.74
N LEU A 57 -4.33 -10.75 5.43
CA LEU A 57 -3.01 -10.72 4.79
C LEU A 57 -2.33 -9.36 4.97
N ASP A 58 -3.07 -8.25 4.76
CA ASP A 58 -2.54 -6.90 4.94
C ASP A 58 -2.06 -6.68 6.40
N ILE A 59 -2.85 -7.13 7.40
CA ILE A 59 -2.47 -7.10 8.81
C ILE A 59 -1.22 -7.95 9.07
N SER A 60 -1.17 -9.17 8.52
CA SER A 60 -0.04 -10.09 8.71
C SER A 60 1.27 -9.51 8.17
N MET A 61 1.21 -8.80 7.03
CA MET A 61 2.34 -8.14 6.40
C MET A 61 2.84 -6.95 7.25
N TRP A 62 1.92 -6.14 7.79
CA TRP A 62 2.27 -5.06 8.71
C TRP A 62 2.95 -5.58 9.99
N ASN A 63 2.43 -6.66 10.57
CA ASN A 63 3.01 -7.29 11.75
C ASN A 63 4.41 -7.88 11.47
N ALA A 64 4.60 -8.51 10.31
CA ALA A 64 5.91 -9.01 9.87
C ALA A 64 6.93 -7.87 9.73
N TYR A 65 6.52 -6.74 9.14
CA TYR A 65 7.36 -5.55 9.05
C TYR A 65 7.71 -4.95 10.42
N TYR A 66 6.76 -4.92 11.36
CA TYR A 66 7.03 -4.47 12.73
C TYR A 66 8.09 -5.34 13.40
N LEU A 67 7.99 -6.67 13.27
CA LEU A 67 9.00 -7.62 13.76
C LEU A 67 10.36 -7.42 13.07
N TYR A 68 10.36 -7.23 11.75
CA TYR A 68 11.56 -6.96 10.96
C TYR A 68 12.29 -5.72 11.50
N LYS A 69 11.59 -4.61 11.70
CA LYS A 69 12.19 -3.39 12.27
C LYS A 69 12.63 -3.54 13.72
N LYS A 70 11.93 -4.35 14.50
CA LYS A 70 12.31 -4.64 15.89
C LYS A 70 13.59 -5.48 15.98
N LYS A 71 13.79 -6.43 15.07
CA LYS A 71 14.98 -7.30 15.07
C LYS A 71 16.21 -6.62 14.45
N LEU A 72 16.04 -5.89 13.36
CA LEU A 72 17.15 -5.30 12.58
C LEU A 72 17.40 -3.84 12.97
N HIS A 73 17.58 -3.57 14.27
CA HIS A 73 17.88 -2.22 14.80
C HIS A 73 18.77 -1.41 13.82
N ASN A 74 18.26 -0.28 13.31
CA ASN A 74 18.91 0.69 12.39
C ASN A 74 18.67 0.60 10.87
N VAL A 75 17.80 -0.28 10.36
CA VAL A 75 17.40 -0.14 8.94
C VAL A 75 16.26 0.88 8.77
N ASN A 76 16.54 2.00 8.12
CA ASN A 76 15.52 2.93 7.60
C ASN A 76 14.84 2.35 6.35
N HIS A 77 14.31 1.14 6.49
CA HIS A 77 13.61 0.44 5.43
C HIS A 77 12.14 0.86 5.47
N ARG A 78 11.63 1.52 4.42
CA ARG A 78 10.22 1.91 4.40
C ARG A 78 9.35 0.68 4.24
N TYR A 79 8.10 0.76 4.69
CA TYR A 79 7.16 -0.36 4.55
C TYR A 79 6.99 -0.79 3.10
N PHE A 80 6.90 0.18 2.17
CA PHE A 80 6.84 -0.08 0.73
C PHE A 80 8.03 -0.92 0.22
N ASP A 81 9.25 -0.58 0.66
CA ASP A 81 10.47 -1.27 0.23
C ASP A 81 10.49 -2.71 0.80
N PHE A 82 10.00 -2.91 2.03
CA PHE A 82 9.88 -4.23 2.65
C PHE A 82 8.86 -5.07 1.91
N HIS A 83 7.67 -4.52 1.70
CA HIS A 83 6.56 -5.14 0.99
C HIS A 83 6.97 -5.57 -0.42
N SER A 84 7.71 -4.70 -1.12
CA SER A 84 8.24 -4.97 -2.45
C SER A 84 9.26 -6.11 -2.44
N SER A 85 10.20 -6.12 -1.48
CA SER A 85 11.16 -7.22 -1.34
C SER A 85 10.47 -8.56 -1.08
N VAL A 86 9.41 -8.58 -0.26
CA VAL A 86 8.63 -9.80 0.00
C VAL A 86 7.97 -10.30 -1.28
N ILE A 87 7.34 -9.43 -2.07
CA ILE A 87 6.73 -9.81 -3.35
C ILE A 87 7.78 -10.39 -4.31
N THR A 88 8.89 -9.69 -4.50
CA THR A 88 9.96 -10.10 -5.41
C THR A 88 10.52 -11.47 -5.03
N LYS A 89 10.76 -11.70 -3.74
CA LYS A 89 11.26 -12.99 -3.22
C LYS A 89 10.24 -14.11 -3.34
N LEU A 90 8.96 -13.85 -3.04
CA LEU A 90 7.90 -14.86 -3.16
C LEU A 90 7.66 -15.28 -4.62
N LEU A 91 7.84 -14.36 -5.57
CA LEU A 91 7.59 -14.59 -6.99
C LEU A 91 8.86 -14.89 -7.81
N HIS A 92 10.03 -14.99 -7.16
CA HIS A 92 11.34 -15.17 -7.81
C HIS A 92 11.58 -14.20 -8.99
N LEU A 93 11.22 -12.93 -8.78
CA LEU A 93 11.39 -11.89 -9.80
C LEU A 93 12.78 -11.24 -9.69
N PRO A 94 13.36 -10.76 -10.81
CA PRO A 94 14.59 -9.98 -10.75
C PRO A 94 14.31 -8.59 -10.14
N ASP A 95 15.23 -8.10 -9.31
CA ASP A 95 15.10 -6.86 -8.51
C ASP A 95 14.84 -5.58 -9.34
N ASN A 96 15.06 -5.65 -10.65
CA ASN A 96 14.97 -4.53 -11.58
C ASN A 96 13.52 -4.16 -12.01
N ILE A 97 12.51 -4.96 -11.64
CA ILE A 97 11.11 -4.80 -12.13
C ILE A 97 10.19 -4.09 -11.10
N VAL A 98 10.72 -3.80 -9.91
CA VAL A 98 9.93 -3.53 -8.70
C VAL A 98 9.12 -2.22 -8.76
N HIS A 99 9.47 -1.27 -9.61
CA HIS A 99 8.63 -0.11 -9.86
C HIS A 99 7.47 -0.49 -10.79
N GLY A 100 6.28 -0.74 -10.23
CA GLY A 100 5.04 -1.08 -10.94
C GLY A 100 4.71 -0.20 -12.17
N SER A 101 5.31 1.00 -12.27
CA SER A 101 5.38 1.81 -13.50
C SER A 101 5.79 1.03 -14.77
N GLN A 102 6.71 0.06 -14.67
CA GLN A 102 7.20 -0.72 -15.82
C GLN A 102 6.21 -1.83 -16.24
N LEU A 103 5.41 -2.35 -15.31
CA LEU A 103 4.38 -3.37 -15.59
C LEU A 103 3.10 -2.77 -16.19
N VAL A 104 2.79 -1.51 -15.88
CA VAL A 104 1.65 -0.77 -16.48
C VAL A 104 1.88 -0.52 -17.97
N ASN A 105 3.12 -0.21 -18.38
CA ASN A 105 3.46 0.01 -19.79
C ASN A 105 3.26 -1.25 -20.66
N LYS A 106 3.53 -2.46 -20.14
CA LYS A 106 3.29 -3.71 -20.90
C LYS A 106 1.81 -3.99 -21.19
N LYS A 107 0.89 -3.55 -20.31
CA LYS A 107 -0.57 -3.72 -20.55
C LYS A 107 -1.09 -2.77 -21.64
N ASN A 108 -0.58 -1.53 -21.70
CA ASN A 108 -1.02 -0.55 -22.70
C ASN A 108 -0.55 -0.88 -24.13
N ILE A 109 0.59 -1.57 -24.27
CA ILE A 109 1.08 -2.03 -25.58
C ILE A 109 0.12 -3.08 -26.18
N ARG A 110 -0.39 -4.01 -25.36
CA ARG A 110 -1.27 -5.11 -25.83
C ARG A 110 -2.66 -4.64 -26.26
N ILE A 111 -3.15 -3.53 -25.69
CA ILE A 111 -4.44 -2.92 -26.07
C ILE A 111 -4.32 -2.13 -27.38
N ARG A 112 -3.14 -1.55 -27.67
CA ARG A 112 -2.90 -0.82 -28.92
C ARG A 112 -2.78 -1.73 -30.14
N THR A 113 -2.31 -2.97 -29.97
CA THR A 113 -2.16 -3.93 -31.07
C THR A 113 -3.46 -4.63 -31.50
N SER A 114 -4.58 -4.47 -30.77
CA SER A 114 -5.86 -5.12 -31.13
C SER A 114 -6.78 -4.25 -32.01
N ASN A 115 -6.41 -3.01 -32.32
CA ASN A 115 -7.20 -2.10 -33.15
C ASN A 115 -6.55 -1.87 -34.53
N GLN A 116 -6.15 -2.93 -35.23
CA GLN A 116 -5.92 -2.88 -36.67
C GLN A 116 -7.30 -3.00 -37.37
N PRO A 117 -7.74 -2.01 -38.19
CA PRO A 117 -8.98 -2.14 -38.93
C PRO A 117 -8.86 -3.28 -39.94
N ARG A 118 -9.89 -4.14 -39.99
CA ARG A 118 -10.04 -5.12 -41.07
C ARG A 118 -10.28 -4.36 -42.37
N ASN A 119 -9.28 -4.29 -43.25
CA ASN A 119 -9.44 -3.78 -44.60
C ASN A 119 -10.41 -4.70 -45.37
N THR A 120 -11.67 -4.31 -45.44
CA THR A 120 -12.62 -4.83 -46.44
C THR A 120 -12.25 -4.21 -47.79
N SER A 121 -11.66 -5.02 -48.67
CA SER A 121 -11.46 -4.64 -50.08
C SER A 121 -12.78 -4.84 -50.82
N VAL A 122 -13.49 -3.75 -51.12
CA VAL A 122 -14.52 -3.71 -52.17
C VAL A 122 -14.45 -2.34 -52.84
N VAL A 123 -13.78 -2.22 -53.98
CA VAL A 123 -14.15 -1.28 -55.06
C VAL A 123 -13.74 -1.90 -56.39
N LEU A 124 -14.74 -2.17 -57.23
CA LEU A 124 -14.65 -2.39 -58.67
C LEU A 124 -14.37 -1.04 -59.34
N GLU A 125 -13.32 -0.92 -60.16
CA GLU A 125 -13.28 0.03 -61.27
C GLU A 125 -12.41 -0.52 -62.43
N HIS A 126 -13.08 -0.66 -63.58
CA HIS A 126 -12.61 -0.52 -64.97
C HIS A 126 -11.37 -1.30 -65.46
N VAL A 127 -11.61 -2.38 -66.21
CA VAL A 127 -11.56 -2.44 -67.70
C VAL A 127 -12.57 -3.47 -68.18
#